data_AF-G5BZD5-F1
#
_entry.id   AF-G5BZD5-F1
#
_cell.length_a   1.000
_cell.length_b   1.000
_cell.length_c   1.000
_cell.angle_alpha   90.00
_cell.angle_beta   90.00
_cell.angle_gamma   90.00
#
_symmetry.space_group_name_H-M   'P 1'
#
loop_
_entity.id
_entity.type
_entity.pdbx_description
1 polymer ?
#
loop_
_entity_poly.entity_id
_entity_poly.type
_entity_poly.pdbx_seq_one_letter_code
_entity_poly.pdbx_strand_id
1 'polypeptide(L)'
;MNKLKSLQKDKVGQFMIFTQSSEKTAVSYLSQNDWKLDVATDNFFQNSELCIQEIVKGSLERKKLEQVYNRYKDPQGENKIGIDGIQQFCDDLALDTASISVLIIAWTVRKATQCEFSKQEFIDGMAELGCDSIEKLRAQIPKMQQELKEPG
;
A
#
# COMPACT_ATOMS: atom_id res chain seq x y z
N MET A 1 13.66 -9.74 10.47
CA MET A 1 12.77 -10.11 9.34
C MET A 1 13.43 -11.21 8.51
N ASN A 2 12.80 -12.39 8.38
CA ASN A 2 13.32 -13.48 7.55
C ASN A 2 13.14 -13.11 6.07
N LYS A 3 14.24 -12.84 5.35
CA LYS A 3 14.21 -12.59 3.91
C LYS A 3 13.78 -13.87 3.19
N LEU A 4 12.69 -13.80 2.42
CA LEU A 4 12.26 -14.88 1.52
C LEU A 4 13.39 -15.23 0.53
N LYS A 5 13.64 -16.53 0.33
CA LYS A 5 14.59 -17.03 -0.70
C LYS A 5 14.05 -16.68 -2.09
N SER A 6 14.92 -16.54 -3.09
CA SER A 6 14.52 -16.16 -4.47
C SER A 6 13.38 -17.04 -5.02
N LEU A 7 13.47 -18.37 -4.81
CA LEU A 7 12.44 -19.35 -5.19
C LEU A 7 11.09 -19.15 -4.47
N GLN A 8 11.10 -18.61 -3.25
CA GLN A 8 9.88 -18.35 -2.49
C GLN A 8 9.16 -17.10 -3.03
N LYS A 9 9.92 -16.07 -3.42
CA LYS A 9 9.36 -14.86 -4.06
C LYS A 9 8.70 -15.16 -5.40
N ASP A 10 9.31 -16.03 -6.22
CA ASP A 10 8.74 -16.45 -7.49
C ASP A 10 7.37 -17.13 -7.30
N LYS A 11 7.28 -18.07 -6.35
CA LYS A 11 6.04 -18.77 -6.02
C LYS A 11 4.95 -17.82 -5.48
N VAL A 12 5.32 -16.83 -4.69
CA VAL A 12 4.41 -15.78 -4.21
C VAL A 12 3.84 -14.99 -5.39
N GLY A 13 4.69 -14.59 -6.33
CA GLY A 13 4.28 -13.93 -7.57
C GLY A 13 3.29 -14.78 -8.37
N GLN A 14 3.61 -16.04 -8.61
CA GLN A 14 2.72 -16.95 -9.35
C GLN A 14 1.37 -17.16 -8.63
N PHE A 15 1.39 -17.35 -7.30
CA PHE A 15 0.17 -17.52 -6.52
C PHE A 15 -0.74 -16.30 -6.64
N MET A 16 -0.20 -15.09 -6.49
CA MET A 16 -0.97 -13.84 -6.65
C MET A 16 -1.56 -13.72 -8.06
N ILE A 17 -0.84 -14.14 -9.11
CA ILE A 17 -1.36 -14.13 -10.48
C ILE A 17 -2.56 -15.08 -10.62
N PHE A 18 -2.48 -16.29 -10.08
CA PHE A 18 -3.55 -17.28 -10.19
C PHE A 18 -4.79 -16.96 -9.36
N THR A 19 -4.59 -16.37 -8.17
CA THR A 19 -5.66 -16.17 -7.18
C THR A 19 -6.16 -14.74 -7.10
N GLN A 20 -5.44 -13.77 -7.68
CA GLN A 20 -5.61 -12.32 -7.47
C GLN A 20 -5.60 -11.91 -5.99
N SER A 21 -4.97 -12.72 -5.14
CA SER A 21 -4.82 -12.48 -3.70
C SER A 21 -3.71 -11.48 -3.40
N SER A 22 -3.68 -10.99 -2.16
CA SER A 22 -2.61 -10.10 -1.69
C SER A 22 -1.30 -10.86 -1.45
N GLU A 23 -0.15 -10.18 -1.50
CA GLU A 23 1.16 -10.80 -1.19
C GLU A 23 1.18 -11.44 0.19
N LYS A 24 0.54 -10.78 1.17
CA LYS A 24 0.42 -11.29 2.54
C LYS A 24 -0.34 -12.62 2.57
N THR A 25 -1.42 -12.73 1.82
CA THR A 25 -2.22 -13.96 1.72
C THR A 25 -1.45 -15.04 0.99
N ALA A 26 -0.80 -14.71 -0.12
CA ALA A 26 0.05 -15.63 -0.86
C ALA A 26 1.16 -16.22 0.03
N VAL A 27 1.87 -15.38 0.79
CA VAL A 27 2.88 -15.82 1.75
C VAL A 27 2.27 -16.70 2.84
N SER A 28 1.12 -16.32 3.39
CA SER A 28 0.42 -17.10 4.42
C SER A 28 0.04 -18.50 3.92
N TYR A 29 -0.63 -18.61 2.77
CA TYR A 29 -1.05 -19.88 2.19
C TYR A 29 0.14 -20.73 1.74
N LEU A 30 1.14 -20.14 1.08
CA LEU A 30 2.34 -20.88 0.67
C LEU A 30 3.12 -21.39 1.88
N SER A 31 3.23 -20.60 2.96
CA SER A 31 3.94 -21.03 4.16
C SER A 31 3.26 -22.20 4.89
N GLN A 32 1.92 -22.27 4.84
CA GLN A 32 1.12 -23.35 5.45
C GLN A 32 1.11 -24.63 4.61
N ASN A 33 1.46 -24.55 3.32
CA ASN A 33 1.40 -25.68 2.38
C ASN A 33 2.81 -26.04 1.85
N ASP A 34 3.84 -25.96 2.70
CA ASP A 34 5.24 -26.32 2.36
C ASP A 34 5.80 -25.63 1.10
N TRP A 35 5.31 -24.42 0.80
CA TRP A 35 5.60 -23.68 -0.42
C TRP A 35 5.29 -24.47 -1.71
N LYS A 36 4.32 -25.39 -1.69
CA LYS A 36 3.83 -26.08 -2.89
C LYS A 36 2.74 -25.24 -3.52
N LEU A 37 3.00 -24.68 -4.70
CA LEU A 37 2.12 -23.75 -5.37
C LEU A 37 0.78 -24.43 -5.68
N ASP A 38 0.82 -25.61 -6.27
CA ASP A 38 -0.33 -26.44 -6.61
C ASP A 38 -1.26 -26.68 -5.40
N VAL A 39 -0.73 -27.22 -4.30
CA VAL A 39 -1.50 -27.46 -3.05
C VAL A 39 -2.06 -26.17 -2.47
N ALA A 40 -1.25 -25.11 -2.40
CA ALA A 40 -1.70 -23.84 -1.83
C ALA A 40 -2.85 -23.24 -2.65
N THR A 41 -2.77 -23.32 -3.98
CA THR A 41 -3.76 -22.73 -4.87
C THR A 41 -5.07 -23.52 -4.82
N ASP A 42 -4.99 -24.86 -4.78
CA ASP A 42 -6.17 -25.72 -4.59
C ASP A 42 -6.86 -25.43 -3.25
N ASN A 43 -6.08 -25.33 -2.16
CA ASN A 43 -6.58 -24.98 -0.84
C ASN A 43 -7.26 -23.59 -0.81
N PHE A 44 -6.71 -22.59 -1.53
CA PHE A 44 -7.33 -21.27 -1.66
C PHE A 44 -8.69 -21.34 -2.37
N PHE A 45 -8.78 -22.10 -3.47
CA PHE A 45 -10.03 -22.22 -4.23
C PHE A 45 -11.08 -23.12 -3.57
N GLN A 46 -10.66 -24.13 -2.79
CA GLN A 46 -11.58 -24.92 -1.97
C GLN A 46 -12.23 -24.09 -0.85
N ASN A 47 -11.59 -22.99 -0.43
CA ASN A 47 -12.15 -22.02 0.52
C ASN A 47 -12.80 -20.83 -0.22
N SER A 48 -13.79 -21.12 -1.07
CA SER A 48 -14.49 -20.14 -1.94
C SER A 48 -14.98 -18.88 -1.18
N GLU A 49 -15.48 -19.01 0.05
CA GLU A 49 -15.95 -17.87 0.86
C GLU A 49 -14.81 -16.92 1.27
N LEU A 50 -13.64 -17.45 1.63
CA LEU A 50 -12.48 -16.63 2.03
C LEU A 50 -11.86 -15.92 0.83
N CYS A 51 -11.80 -16.59 -0.32
CA CYS A 51 -11.38 -15.99 -1.59
C CYS A 51 -12.27 -14.80 -1.97
N ILE A 52 -13.60 -14.98 -1.94
CA ILE A 52 -14.56 -13.91 -2.25
C ILE A 52 -14.41 -12.76 -1.26
N GLN A 53 -14.31 -13.05 0.04
CA GLN A 53 -14.12 -12.02 1.07
C GLN A 53 -12.83 -11.22 0.84
N GLU A 54 -11.74 -11.86 0.44
CA GLU A 54 -10.48 -11.17 0.18
C GLU A 54 -10.53 -10.28 -1.06
N ILE A 55 -11.12 -10.76 -2.16
CA ILE A 55 -11.31 -9.97 -3.38
C ILE A 55 -12.20 -8.75 -3.10
N VAL A 56 -13.30 -8.95 -2.37
CA VAL A 56 -14.21 -7.87 -1.97
C VAL A 56 -13.50 -6.88 -1.05
N LYS A 57 -12.68 -7.36 -0.10
CA LYS A 57 -11.91 -6.51 0.79
C LYS A 57 -10.89 -5.66 0.04
N GLY A 58 -10.10 -6.25 -0.87
CA GLY A 58 -9.15 -5.51 -1.70
C GLY A 58 -9.83 -4.48 -2.61
N SER A 59 -11.02 -4.80 -3.14
CA SER A 59 -11.84 -3.85 -3.92
C SER A 59 -12.34 -2.67 -3.06
N LEU A 60 -12.79 -2.94 -1.83
CA LEU A 60 -13.22 -1.91 -0.88
C LEU A 60 -12.06 -1.02 -0.44
N GLU A 61 -10.89 -1.60 -0.15
CA GLU A 61 -9.68 -0.88 0.20
C GLU A 61 -9.26 0.06 -0.94
N ARG A 62 -9.26 -0.42 -2.19
CA ARG A 62 -9.00 0.44 -3.36
C ARG A 62 -10.01 1.59 -3.48
N LYS A 63 -11.32 1.32 -3.32
CA LYS A 63 -12.35 2.38 -3.38
C LYS A 63 -12.16 3.44 -2.30
N LYS A 64 -11.79 3.05 -1.08
CA LYS A 64 -11.49 3.99 0.01
C LYS A 64 -10.28 4.85 -0.33
N LEU A 65 -9.21 4.24 -0.83
CA LEU A 65 -8.02 4.97 -1.28
C LEU A 65 -8.35 5.98 -2.38
N GLU A 66 -9.21 5.62 -3.32
CA GLU A 66 -9.69 6.55 -4.35
C GLU A 66 -10.50 7.71 -3.76
N GLN A 67 -11.31 7.48 -2.72
CA GLN A 67 -12.02 8.56 -2.03
C GLN A 67 -11.05 9.52 -1.33
N VAL A 68 -10.02 8.99 -0.67
CA VAL A 68 -8.98 9.82 -0.04
C VAL A 68 -8.23 10.62 -1.12
N TYR A 69 -7.81 9.98 -2.21
CA TYR A 69 -7.17 10.68 -3.34
C TYR A 69 -8.04 11.80 -3.91
N ASN A 70 -9.33 11.54 -4.11
CA ASN A 70 -10.27 12.53 -4.67
C ASN A 70 -10.43 13.78 -3.80
N ARG A 71 -10.05 13.74 -2.52
CA ARG A 71 -10.05 14.91 -1.63
C ARG A 71 -8.90 15.87 -1.95
N TYR A 72 -7.78 15.37 -2.47
CA TYR A 72 -6.56 16.15 -2.69
C TYR A 72 -6.21 16.33 -4.16
N LYS A 73 -6.87 15.61 -5.07
CA LYS A 73 -6.61 15.70 -6.51
C LYS A 73 -6.79 17.13 -7.04
N ASP A 74 -6.04 17.45 -8.08
CA ASP A 74 -6.16 18.72 -8.78
C ASP A 74 -7.57 18.86 -9.41
N PRO A 75 -8.31 19.96 -9.14
CA PRO A 75 -9.63 20.19 -9.72
C PRO A 75 -9.59 20.40 -11.25
N GLN A 76 -8.44 20.76 -11.83
CA GLN A 76 -8.24 20.91 -13.28
C GLN A 76 -8.18 19.56 -14.02
N GLY A 77 -8.21 18.43 -13.30
CA GLY A 77 -8.38 17.11 -13.92
C GLY A 77 -7.09 16.45 -14.41
N GLU A 78 -5.94 17.02 -14.09
CA GLU A 78 -4.67 16.30 -14.19
C GLU A 78 -4.69 15.21 -13.11
N ASN A 79 -4.48 13.93 -13.45
CA ASN A 79 -4.52 12.81 -12.50
C ASN A 79 -3.36 12.84 -11.48
N LYS A 80 -3.28 13.93 -10.72
CA LYS A 80 -2.25 14.28 -9.77
C LYS A 80 -2.83 15.10 -8.61
N ILE A 81 -2.06 15.19 -7.54
CA ILE A 81 -2.24 16.08 -6.41
C ILE A 81 -1.22 17.20 -6.63
N GLY A 82 -1.69 18.40 -6.94
CA GLY A 82 -0.86 19.60 -7.05
C GLY A 82 -0.50 20.20 -5.68
N ILE A 83 0.10 21.38 -5.69
CA ILE A 83 0.61 22.06 -4.49
C ILE A 83 -0.51 22.30 -3.46
N ASP A 84 -1.68 22.78 -3.88
CA ASP A 84 -2.83 22.99 -2.99
C ASP A 84 -3.31 21.69 -2.32
N GLY A 85 -3.32 20.60 -3.07
CA GLY A 85 -3.67 19.28 -2.57
C GLY A 85 -2.65 18.75 -1.56
N ILE A 86 -1.37 18.98 -1.81
CA ILE A 86 -0.28 18.64 -0.87
C ILE A 86 -0.40 19.46 0.41
N GLN A 87 -0.70 20.76 0.32
CA GLN A 87 -0.91 21.61 1.50
C GLN A 87 -2.07 21.08 2.35
N GLN A 88 -3.23 20.85 1.75
CA GLN A 88 -4.40 20.29 2.43
C GLN A 88 -4.12 18.91 3.04
N PHE A 89 -3.33 18.09 2.36
CA PHE A 89 -2.91 16.78 2.87
C PHE A 89 -2.00 16.90 4.10
N CYS A 90 -1.06 17.85 4.11
CA CYS A 90 -0.22 18.12 5.27
C CYS A 90 -1.05 18.64 6.46
N ASP A 91 -1.99 19.55 6.20
CA ASP A 91 -2.89 20.10 7.22
C ASP A 91 -3.74 19.00 7.87
N ASP A 92 -4.34 18.11 7.07
CA ASP A 92 -5.15 16.99 7.56
C ASP A 92 -4.31 15.96 8.38
N LEU A 93 -3.00 15.86 8.09
CA LEU A 93 -2.05 15.05 8.86
C LEU A 93 -1.53 15.76 10.12
N ALA A 94 -1.91 17.03 10.32
CA ALA A 94 -1.34 17.92 11.34
C ALA A 94 0.19 17.99 11.26
N LEU A 95 0.71 18.03 10.03
CA LEU A 95 2.11 18.21 9.72
C LEU A 95 2.36 19.61 9.19
N ASP A 96 3.48 20.19 9.59
CA ASP A 96 3.99 21.40 8.95
C ASP A 96 4.45 21.06 7.52
N THR A 97 4.09 21.86 6.53
CA THR A 97 4.42 21.60 5.10
C THR A 97 5.93 21.57 4.85
N ALA A 98 6.74 22.19 5.72
CA ALA A 98 8.20 22.15 5.67
C ALA A 98 8.79 21.03 6.55
N SER A 99 7.96 20.20 7.17
CA SER A 99 8.39 19.11 8.04
C SER A 99 9.08 18.01 7.25
N ILE A 100 10.16 17.46 7.84
CA ILE A 100 10.81 16.24 7.37
C ILE A 100 9.80 15.09 7.19
N SER A 101 8.70 15.06 7.95
CA SER A 101 7.61 14.08 7.78
C SER A 101 6.97 14.11 6.40
N VAL A 102 6.87 15.28 5.76
CA VAL A 102 6.32 15.43 4.40
C VAL A 102 7.29 14.84 3.38
N LEU A 103 8.60 15.05 3.58
CA LEU A 103 9.66 14.43 2.79
C LEU A 103 9.70 12.91 2.99
N ILE A 104 9.39 12.42 4.18
CA ILE A 104 9.30 10.99 4.48
C ILE A 104 8.12 10.37 3.76
N ILE A 105 6.95 11.00 3.79
CA ILE A 105 5.78 10.52 3.05
C ILE A 105 6.06 10.53 1.53
N ALA A 106 6.66 11.61 1.01
CA ALA A 106 7.10 11.70 -0.38
C ALA A 106 8.14 10.62 -0.74
N TRP A 107 9.04 10.30 0.18
CA TRP A 107 10.07 9.27 0.02
C TRP A 107 9.51 7.86 0.12
N THR A 108 8.47 7.60 0.92
CA THR A 108 7.81 6.30 0.99
C THR A 108 6.92 6.06 -0.22
N VAL A 109 6.30 7.12 -0.75
CA VAL A 109 5.48 7.10 -1.98
C VAL A 109 6.33 6.93 -3.26
N ARG A 110 7.67 6.86 -3.14
CA ARG A 110 8.71 6.64 -4.17
C ARG A 110 8.21 6.75 -5.64
N LYS A 111 8.19 7.98 -6.16
CA LYS A 111 8.85 8.33 -7.44
C LYS A 111 8.76 9.80 -7.90
N ALA A 112 8.13 10.71 -7.16
CA ALA A 112 8.02 12.09 -7.65
C ALA A 112 9.27 12.95 -7.33
N THR A 113 9.95 13.38 -8.39
CA THR A 113 11.10 14.32 -8.38
C THR A 113 10.65 15.79 -8.29
N GLN A 114 9.35 16.07 -8.13
CA GLN A 114 8.76 17.42 -8.15
C GLN A 114 7.53 17.52 -7.22
N CYS A 115 7.09 18.74 -6.91
CA CYS A 115 6.01 19.12 -5.98
C CYS A 115 4.59 18.67 -6.41
N GLU A 116 4.44 17.45 -6.91
CA GLU A 116 3.18 16.86 -7.35
C GLU A 116 3.20 15.34 -7.13
N PHE A 117 2.08 14.74 -6.72
CA PHE A 117 1.93 13.28 -6.61
C PHE A 117 0.97 12.77 -7.67
N SER A 118 1.34 11.80 -8.48
CA SER A 118 0.36 11.15 -9.37
C SER A 118 -0.66 10.33 -8.57
N LYS A 119 -1.83 10.07 -9.16
CA LYS A 119 -2.83 9.16 -8.57
C LYS A 119 -2.22 7.81 -8.22
N GLN A 120 -1.44 7.24 -9.12
CA GLN A 120 -0.87 5.92 -8.93
C GLN A 120 0.10 5.90 -7.74
N GLU A 121 1.01 6.86 -7.65
CA GLU A 121 1.96 6.97 -6.54
C GLU A 121 1.21 7.09 -5.20
N PHE A 122 0.19 7.95 -5.12
CA PHE A 122 -0.59 8.11 -3.91
C PHE A 122 -1.29 6.80 -3.47
N ILE A 123 -1.95 6.12 -4.41
CA ILE A 123 -2.68 4.88 -4.13
C ILE A 123 -1.71 3.76 -3.74
N ASP A 124 -0.63 3.59 -4.48
CA ASP A 124 0.37 2.53 -4.26
C ASP A 124 1.10 2.75 -2.94
N GLY A 125 1.50 4.00 -2.63
CA GLY A 125 2.16 4.33 -1.37
C GLY A 125 1.26 4.13 -0.14
N MET A 126 -0.01 4.52 -0.23
CA MET A 126 -0.98 4.28 0.85
C MET A 126 -1.28 2.79 1.03
N ALA A 127 -1.33 2.01 -0.07
CA ALA A 127 -1.52 0.57 -0.03
C ALA A 127 -0.31 -0.16 0.57
N GLU A 128 0.92 0.21 0.21
CA GLU A 128 2.16 -0.35 0.78
C GLU A 128 2.23 -0.10 2.29
N LEU A 129 1.75 1.06 2.74
CA LEU A 129 1.63 1.42 4.15
C LEU A 129 0.45 0.78 4.87
N GLY A 130 -0.42 0.05 4.15
CA GLY A 130 -1.64 -0.53 4.71
C GLY A 130 -2.61 0.52 5.27
N CYS A 131 -2.57 1.75 4.74
CA CYS A 131 -3.35 2.88 5.22
C CYS A 131 -4.47 3.18 4.23
N ASP A 132 -5.72 2.89 4.58
CA ASP A 132 -6.90 3.23 3.76
C ASP A 132 -7.57 4.55 4.19
N SER A 133 -6.98 5.28 5.13
CA SER A 133 -7.45 6.58 5.64
C SER A 133 -6.31 7.45 6.16
N ILE A 134 -6.56 8.76 6.25
CA ILE A 134 -5.61 9.75 6.79
C ILE A 134 -5.30 9.48 8.26
N GLU A 135 -6.28 9.03 9.05
CA GLU A 135 -6.07 8.70 10.46
C GLU A 135 -5.07 7.55 10.62
N LYS A 136 -5.17 6.51 9.78
CA LYS A 136 -4.22 5.40 9.78
C LYS A 136 -2.83 5.85 9.35
N LEU A 137 -2.74 6.70 8.31
CA LEU A 137 -1.47 7.27 7.88
C LEU A 137 -0.84 8.10 9.00
N ARG A 138 -1.62 8.96 9.66
CA ARG A 138 -1.17 9.79 10.78
C ARG A 138 -0.62 8.95 11.94
N ALA A 139 -1.26 7.82 12.23
CA ALA A 139 -0.79 6.88 13.25
C ALA A 139 0.52 6.14 12.86
N GLN A 140 0.84 6.06 11.56
CA GLN A 140 2.09 5.46 11.07
C GLN A 140 3.27 6.44 11.05
N ILE A 141 3.02 7.76 10.96
CA ILE A 141 4.08 8.79 10.91
C ILE A 141 5.15 8.60 12.01
N PRO A 142 4.81 8.41 13.31
CA PRO A 142 5.83 8.28 14.35
C PRO A 142 6.74 7.07 14.14
N LYS A 143 6.21 5.98 13.58
CA LYS A 143 6.98 4.76 13.28
C LYS A 143 7.96 5.00 12.13
N MET A 144 7.49 5.63 11.05
CA MET A 144 8.34 6.00 9.91
C MET A 144 9.48 6.94 10.33
N GLN A 145 9.19 7.90 11.21
CA GLN A 145 10.21 8.81 11.77
C GLN A 145 11.25 8.08 12.63
N GLN A 146 10.85 6.99 13.31
CA GLN A 146 11.75 6.18 14.12
C GLN A 146 12.66 5.31 13.24
N GLU A 147 12.13 4.66 12.21
CA GLU A 147 12.92 3.82 11.29
C GLU A 147 14.02 4.60 10.57
N LEU A 148 13.84 5.91 10.35
CA LEU A 148 14.86 6.78 9.75
C LEU A 148 15.93 7.26 10.74
N LYS A 149 15.65 7.24 12.05
CA LYS A 149 16.62 7.61 13.09
C LYS A 149 17.55 6.46 13.44
N GLU A 150 17.19 5.23 13.11
CA GLU A 150 18.09 4.09 13.27
C GLU A 150 19.09 4.06 12.09
N PRO A 151 20.38 4.35 12.32
CA PRO A 151 21.38 4.14 11.29
C PRO A 151 21.47 2.64 11.02
N GLY A 152 21.18 2.24 9.78
CA GLY A 152 21.51 0.92 9.26
C GLY A 152 23.01 0.70 9.17
#